data_AF-A0AAV0WCD6-F1
#
_entry.id   AF-A0AAV0WCD6-F1
#
_cell.length_a   1.000
_cell.length_b   1.000
_cell.length_c   1.000
_cell.angle_alpha   90.00
_cell.angle_beta   90.00
_cell.angle_gamma   90.00
#
_symmetry.space_group_name_H-M   'P 1'
#
loop_
_entity.id
_entity.type
_entity.pdbx_description
1 polymer ?
#
loop_
_entity_poly.entity_id
_entity_poly.type
_entity_poly.pdbx_seq_one_letter_code
_entity_poly.pdbx_strand_id
1 'polypeptide(L)'
;MDGTTYTASWDHIVAIYEHDKKNEEYGLRALFKLNHNHIHIERSKMKVSNAAQVFSHKVASVIKLVADNAPKESLLANPVGTAKLCLFMYQTFDSVNASSINAEYGKPLRSAVRNTSLHMAHWKYAIKEFESMKFINKRTGKLTVPPSVKNWIFTLKSFIHLWLQLKKCNIKYFLPRQVNQDPLECLFGSVRSHGVRNINPNCYQFMCWFKTLLINNFMSLKVSGNCVIDNSESALYNLKNFIESGSSSLLIIENDKDVNLINITMIDLPTTVKYTYLTDMTIGYISGYLARSVLKDTHFCRLCKNELISDVENNDLIQIRDFTKKSLLYPSDKFKNVINQMFYITKNILPNFGQANIGRNVYKSDNLKELALIYCLKYKRRN
;
A
#
# COMPACT_ATOMS: atom_id res chain seq x y z
N MET A 1 -3.45 -11.54 -23.17
CA MET A 1 -2.60 -10.36 -22.88
C MET A 1 -1.65 -10.11 -24.04
N ASP A 2 -1.76 -8.96 -24.72
CA ASP A 2 -0.85 -8.55 -25.81
C ASP A 2 -0.72 -9.56 -26.97
N GLY A 3 -1.79 -10.32 -27.24
CA GLY A 3 -1.81 -11.36 -28.28
C GLY A 3 -0.98 -12.62 -27.96
N THR A 4 -0.34 -12.70 -26.79
CA THR A 4 0.51 -13.82 -26.39
C THR A 4 -0.12 -14.62 -25.23
N THR A 5 0.08 -15.94 -25.26
CA THR A 5 -0.35 -16.84 -24.17
C THR A 5 0.69 -16.85 -23.05
N TYR A 6 0.24 -16.69 -21.82
CA TYR A 6 1.08 -16.75 -20.64
C TYR A 6 0.51 -17.72 -19.60
N THR A 7 1.39 -18.31 -18.80
CA THR A 7 1.01 -19.15 -17.66
C THR A 7 1.28 -18.41 -16.36
N ALA A 8 0.28 -18.36 -15.48
CA ALA A 8 0.41 -17.87 -14.11
C ALA A 8 0.26 -19.04 -13.14
N SER A 9 1.11 -19.07 -12.11
CA SER A 9 1.08 -20.08 -11.05
C SER A 9 1.11 -19.43 -9.67
N TRP A 10 0.36 -20.01 -8.74
CA TRP A 10 0.45 -19.67 -7.32
C TRP A 10 1.85 -19.95 -6.76
N ASP A 11 2.55 -20.97 -7.28
CA ASP A 11 3.89 -21.31 -6.79
C ASP A 11 4.89 -20.18 -7.06
N HIS A 12 4.68 -19.35 -8.09
CA HIS A 12 5.48 -18.13 -8.29
C HIS A 12 5.27 -17.11 -7.16
N ILE A 13 4.04 -17.01 -6.61
CA ILE A 13 3.73 -16.14 -5.46
C ILE A 13 4.37 -16.69 -4.18
N VAL A 14 4.36 -18.00 -3.98
CA VAL A 14 5.04 -18.65 -2.86
C VAL A 14 6.56 -18.45 -2.96
N ALA A 15 7.13 -18.72 -4.14
CA ALA A 15 8.57 -18.60 -4.35
C ALA A 15 9.06 -17.15 -4.21
N ILE A 16 8.32 -16.15 -4.70
CA ILE A 16 8.72 -14.75 -4.52
C ILE A 16 8.63 -14.31 -3.06
N TYR A 17 7.65 -14.82 -2.31
CA TYR A 17 7.54 -14.57 -0.87
C TYR A 17 8.72 -15.14 -0.11
N GLU A 18 9.08 -16.41 -0.35
CA GLU A 18 10.23 -17.05 0.30
C GLU A 18 11.54 -16.40 -0.13
N HIS A 19 11.68 -16.02 -1.40
CA HIS A 19 12.84 -15.29 -1.89
C HIS A 19 12.98 -13.92 -1.22
N ASP A 20 11.92 -13.11 -1.18
CA ASP A 20 11.95 -11.79 -0.52
C ASP A 20 12.24 -11.92 0.98
N LYS A 21 11.68 -12.94 1.64
CA LYS A 21 11.96 -13.24 3.05
C LYS A 21 13.40 -13.69 3.30
N LYS A 22 13.99 -14.49 2.41
CA LYS A 22 15.38 -14.93 2.52
C LYS A 22 16.37 -13.77 2.35
N ASN A 23 16.01 -12.75 1.57
CA ASN A 23 16.80 -11.55 1.35
C ASN A 23 16.44 -10.41 2.33
N GLU A 24 15.70 -10.72 3.40
CA GLU A 24 15.38 -9.74 4.45
C GLU A 24 16.63 -9.39 5.25
N GLU A 25 17.03 -8.12 5.16
CA GLU A 25 18.10 -7.56 5.98
C GLU A 25 17.55 -6.34 6.73
N TYR A 26 17.99 -6.12 7.97
CA TYR A 26 17.48 -5.00 8.80
C TYR A 26 15.96 -4.99 9.05
N GLY A 27 15.27 -6.13 8.89
CA GLY A 27 13.81 -6.18 8.92
C GLY A 27 13.13 -5.56 7.69
N LEU A 28 13.90 -5.30 6.63
CA LEU A 28 13.45 -4.68 5.40
C LEU A 28 13.21 -5.74 4.33
N ARG A 29 12.02 -5.66 3.73
CA ARG A 29 11.59 -6.53 2.64
C ARG A 29 11.03 -5.70 1.50
N ALA A 30 11.28 -6.11 0.27
CA ALA A 30 10.70 -5.45 -0.89
C ALA A 30 9.17 -5.59 -0.84
N LEU A 31 8.65 -6.74 -0.42
CA LEU A 31 7.22 -7.03 -0.25
C LEU A 31 6.82 -7.09 1.23
N PHE A 32 7.15 -6.06 2.00
CA PHE A 32 6.88 -5.99 3.46
C PHE A 32 5.42 -6.29 3.88
N LYS A 33 4.43 -6.05 3.00
CA LYS A 33 3.02 -6.36 3.27
C LYS A 33 2.69 -7.84 3.11
N LEU A 34 3.40 -8.54 2.22
CA LEU A 34 3.21 -9.96 1.98
C LEU A 34 3.76 -10.74 3.18
N ASN A 35 2.90 -11.50 3.82
CA ASN A 35 3.20 -12.23 5.05
C ASN A 35 2.59 -13.63 4.99
N HIS A 36 2.87 -14.44 6.02
CA HIS A 36 2.40 -15.83 6.11
C HIS A 36 0.89 -16.01 5.88
N ASN A 37 0.05 -15.04 6.30
CA ASN A 37 -1.40 -15.11 6.12
C ASN A 37 -1.85 -14.90 4.66
N HIS A 38 -0.97 -14.42 3.78
CA HIS A 38 -1.24 -14.30 2.34
C HIS A 38 -0.99 -15.62 1.61
N ILE A 39 -0.05 -16.43 2.12
CA ILE A 39 0.34 -17.70 1.54
C ILE A 39 -0.53 -18.83 2.08
N HIS A 40 -0.73 -18.87 3.40
CA HIS A 40 -1.58 -19.84 4.09
C HIS A 40 -2.99 -19.28 4.26
N ILE A 41 -3.79 -19.45 3.21
CA ILE A 41 -5.09 -18.81 3.03
C ILE A 41 -6.21 -19.40 3.88
N GLU A 42 -6.01 -20.57 4.50
CA GLU A 42 -7.07 -21.32 5.19
C GLU A 42 -7.71 -20.50 6.32
N ARG A 43 -6.89 -19.74 7.04
CA ARG A 43 -7.30 -18.91 8.18
C ARG A 43 -7.68 -17.48 7.80
N SER A 44 -7.41 -17.06 6.56
CA SER A 44 -7.55 -15.68 6.10
C SER A 44 -8.42 -15.54 4.84
N LYS A 45 -9.14 -16.60 4.44
CA LYS A 45 -9.95 -16.65 3.21
C LYS A 45 -10.96 -15.52 3.04
N MET A 46 -11.45 -14.94 4.13
CA MET A 46 -12.41 -13.82 4.12
C MET A 46 -11.74 -12.43 4.15
N LYS A 47 -10.40 -12.37 4.26
CA LYS A 47 -9.66 -11.10 4.30
C LYS A 47 -9.37 -10.63 2.87
N VAL A 48 -10.27 -9.82 2.32
CA VAL A 48 -10.13 -9.21 0.99
C VAL A 48 -8.82 -8.43 0.87
N SER A 49 -8.35 -7.81 1.96
CA SER A 49 -7.07 -7.10 2.00
C SER A 49 -5.87 -7.98 1.67
N ASN A 50 -5.86 -9.25 2.07
CA ASN A 50 -4.78 -10.18 1.72
C ASN A 50 -4.79 -10.46 0.21
N ALA A 51 -5.95 -10.77 -0.36
CA ALA A 51 -6.08 -11.02 -1.80
C ALA A 51 -5.66 -9.79 -2.63
N ALA A 52 -6.12 -8.59 -2.24
CA ALA A 52 -5.75 -7.35 -2.91
C ALA A 52 -4.24 -7.03 -2.79
N GLN A 53 -3.59 -7.41 -1.69
CA GLN A 53 -2.15 -7.22 -1.51
C GLN A 53 -1.32 -8.19 -2.36
N VAL A 54 -1.79 -9.43 -2.56
CA VAL A 54 -1.16 -10.39 -3.50
C VAL A 54 -1.26 -9.88 -4.94
N PHE A 55 -2.45 -9.47 -5.37
CA PHE A 55 -2.68 -8.90 -6.70
C PHE A 55 -2.39 -7.39 -6.73
N SER A 56 -1.17 -7.01 -6.35
CA SER A 56 -0.76 -5.61 -6.32
C SER A 56 0.35 -5.30 -7.33
N HIS A 57 0.43 -4.03 -7.71
CA HIS A 57 1.52 -3.51 -8.52
C HIS A 57 2.91 -3.84 -7.93
N LYS A 58 3.04 -3.77 -6.60
CA LYS A 58 4.31 -4.04 -5.90
C LYS A 58 4.75 -5.49 -6.09
N VAL A 59 3.83 -6.45 -5.95
CA VAL A 59 4.12 -7.87 -6.17
C VAL A 59 4.50 -8.10 -7.63
N ALA A 60 3.73 -7.56 -8.58
CA ALA A 60 4.06 -7.66 -10.02
C ALA A 60 5.45 -7.10 -10.34
N SER A 61 5.79 -5.93 -9.77
CA SER A 61 7.09 -5.28 -9.95
C SER A 61 8.23 -6.13 -9.43
N VAL A 62 8.13 -6.63 -8.19
CA VAL A 62 9.20 -7.43 -7.58
C VAL A 62 9.36 -8.78 -8.27
N ILE A 63 8.28 -9.41 -8.71
CA ILE A 63 8.36 -10.63 -9.54
C ILE A 63 9.18 -10.35 -10.81
N LYS A 64 8.95 -9.22 -11.49
CA LYS A 64 9.71 -8.84 -12.68
C LYS A 64 11.19 -8.63 -12.36
N LEU A 65 11.50 -7.86 -11.31
CA LEU A 65 12.87 -7.60 -10.87
C LEU A 65 13.65 -8.89 -10.59
N VAL A 66 13.03 -9.80 -9.84
CA VAL A 66 13.68 -11.05 -9.47
C VAL A 66 13.82 -11.95 -10.68
N ALA A 67 12.84 -11.99 -11.58
CA ALA A 67 12.94 -12.77 -12.82
C ALA A 67 14.12 -12.36 -13.68
N ASP A 68 14.35 -11.06 -13.84
CA ASP A 68 15.44 -10.51 -14.64
C ASP A 68 16.83 -10.87 -14.06
N ASN A 69 16.90 -11.23 -12.78
CA ASN A 69 18.14 -11.55 -12.04
C ASN A 69 18.23 -13.02 -11.56
N ALA A 70 17.22 -13.85 -11.84
CA ALA A 70 17.16 -15.22 -11.33
C ALA A 70 17.95 -16.20 -12.21
N PRO A 71 18.53 -17.27 -11.63
CA PRO A 71 19.10 -18.37 -12.43
C PRO A 71 18.03 -18.97 -13.35
N LYS A 72 18.42 -19.29 -14.59
CA LYS A 72 17.52 -19.79 -15.65
C LYS A 72 16.75 -21.07 -15.29
N GLU A 73 17.28 -21.86 -14.36
CA GLU A 73 16.68 -23.12 -13.89
C GLU A 73 15.73 -22.93 -12.70
N SER A 74 15.64 -21.73 -12.14
CA SER A 74 14.78 -21.47 -10.99
C SER A 74 13.31 -21.37 -11.40
N LEU A 75 12.41 -21.66 -10.46
CA LEU A 75 10.98 -21.43 -10.62
C LEU A 75 10.64 -19.95 -10.91
N LEU A 76 11.56 -19.03 -10.62
CA LEU A 76 11.45 -17.60 -10.86
C LEU A 76 12.10 -17.15 -12.18
N ALA A 77 12.55 -18.08 -13.03
CA ALA A 77 13.13 -17.74 -14.34
C ALA A 77 12.11 -17.27 -15.39
N ASN A 78 10.84 -17.67 -15.27
CA ASN A 78 9.78 -17.21 -16.18
C ASN A 78 8.40 -16.95 -15.51
N PRO A 79 8.32 -16.09 -14.48
CA PRO A 79 7.07 -15.75 -13.80
C PRO A 79 6.33 -14.59 -14.49
N VAL A 80 6.69 -14.24 -15.73
CA VAL A 80 6.13 -13.10 -16.48
C VAL A 80 4.61 -13.16 -16.53
N GLY A 81 4.04 -14.35 -16.76
CA GLY A 81 2.60 -14.54 -16.75
C GLY A 81 1.95 -14.22 -15.41
N THR A 82 2.57 -14.59 -14.29
CA THR A 82 2.09 -14.23 -12.95
C THR A 82 2.19 -12.74 -12.70
N ALA A 83 3.30 -12.09 -13.07
CA ALA A 83 3.45 -10.64 -12.92
C ALA A 83 2.38 -9.87 -13.72
N LYS A 84 2.14 -10.27 -14.97
CA LYS A 84 1.08 -9.69 -15.82
C LYS A 84 -0.30 -9.92 -15.23
N LEU A 85 -0.60 -11.12 -14.70
CA LEU A 85 -1.86 -11.39 -14.02
C LEU A 85 -2.05 -10.51 -12.77
N CYS A 86 -1.01 -10.35 -11.94
CA CYS A 86 -1.07 -9.47 -10.77
C CYS A 86 -1.36 -8.02 -11.16
N LEU A 87 -0.71 -7.50 -12.20
CA LEU A 87 -0.96 -6.15 -12.69
C LEU A 87 -2.36 -5.99 -13.29
N PHE A 88 -2.80 -6.96 -14.09
CA PHE A 88 -4.14 -6.99 -14.66
C PHE A 88 -5.23 -6.96 -13.58
N MET A 89 -5.11 -7.81 -12.57
CA MET A 89 -6.05 -7.85 -11.45
C MET A 89 -5.99 -6.57 -10.61
N TYR A 90 -4.80 -6.02 -10.38
CA TYR A 90 -4.60 -4.75 -9.67
C TYR A 90 -5.37 -3.60 -10.35
N GLN A 91 -5.18 -3.42 -11.65
CA GLN A 91 -5.85 -2.37 -12.44
C GLN A 91 -7.36 -2.58 -12.51
N THR A 92 -7.78 -3.83 -12.72
CA THR A 92 -9.21 -4.18 -12.82
C THR A 92 -9.92 -3.96 -11.48
N PHE A 93 -9.31 -4.36 -10.36
CA PHE A 93 -9.85 -4.14 -9.03
C PHE A 93 -9.94 -2.64 -8.69
N ASP A 94 -8.89 -1.85 -8.98
CA ASP A 94 -8.93 -0.40 -8.78
C ASP A 94 -10.08 0.24 -9.59
N SER A 95 -10.33 -0.23 -10.83
CA SER A 95 -11.38 0.30 -11.73
C SER A 95 -12.81 0.05 -11.25
N VAL A 96 -13.02 -0.90 -10.34
CA VAL A 96 -14.36 -1.25 -9.80
C VAL A 96 -14.51 -0.90 -8.32
N ASN A 97 -13.49 -0.32 -7.69
CA ASN A 97 -13.49 -0.05 -6.25
C ASN A 97 -12.96 1.35 -5.88
N ALA A 98 -12.94 2.28 -6.84
CA ALA A 98 -12.49 3.65 -6.60
C ALA A 98 -13.50 4.45 -5.75
N SER A 99 -12.98 5.14 -4.74
CA SER A 99 -13.73 6.04 -3.84
C SER A 99 -13.46 7.52 -4.10
N SER A 100 -12.37 7.85 -4.79
CA SER A 100 -11.97 9.23 -5.06
C SER A 100 -12.47 9.70 -6.41
N ILE A 101 -12.89 10.96 -6.46
CA ILE A 101 -13.31 11.60 -7.71
C ILE A 101 -12.13 11.76 -8.67
N ASN A 102 -11.01 12.24 -8.15
CA ASN A 102 -9.78 12.46 -8.91
C ASN A 102 -8.85 11.26 -8.78
N ALA A 103 -8.09 10.99 -9.83
CA ALA A 103 -7.10 9.93 -9.84
C ALA A 103 -5.91 10.27 -8.94
N GLU A 104 -5.46 9.29 -8.18
CA GLU A 104 -4.13 9.32 -7.57
C GLU A 104 -3.07 9.28 -8.68
N TYR A 105 -1.94 9.95 -8.46
CA TYR A 105 -0.87 10.04 -9.45
C TYR A 105 -0.41 8.64 -9.88
N GLY A 106 -0.41 8.38 -11.20
CA GLY A 106 -0.05 7.08 -11.78
C GLY A 106 -1.14 6.00 -11.71
N LYS A 107 -2.32 6.28 -11.15
CA LYS A 107 -3.42 5.30 -11.01
C LYS A 107 -4.72 5.82 -11.62
N PRO A 108 -4.81 5.94 -12.96
CA PRO A 108 -5.95 6.55 -13.63
C PRO A 108 -7.28 5.82 -13.39
N LEU A 109 -7.24 4.50 -13.21
CA LEU A 109 -8.42 3.67 -12.93
C LEU A 109 -8.86 3.73 -11.46
N ARG A 110 -8.04 4.28 -10.56
CA ARG A 110 -8.43 4.50 -9.17
C ARG A 110 -9.08 5.89 -9.03
N SER A 111 -10.13 6.12 -9.79
CA SER A 111 -10.85 7.39 -9.85
C SER A 111 -12.31 7.21 -10.25
N ALA A 112 -13.08 8.29 -10.28
CA ALA A 112 -14.45 8.23 -10.77
C ALA A 112 -14.50 7.93 -12.28
N VAL A 113 -15.53 7.17 -12.65
CA VAL A 113 -15.88 6.90 -14.04
C VAL A 113 -16.47 8.18 -14.64
N ARG A 114 -15.94 8.58 -15.81
CA ARG A 114 -16.29 9.80 -16.56
C ARG A 114 -16.19 9.48 -18.04
N ASN A 115 -16.72 10.37 -18.90
CA ASN A 115 -16.61 10.21 -20.35
C ASN A 115 -15.16 10.16 -20.85
N THR A 116 -14.26 10.86 -20.17
CA THR A 116 -12.84 10.97 -20.53
C THR A 116 -11.95 9.96 -19.81
N SER A 117 -12.47 9.17 -18.86
CA SER A 117 -11.64 8.25 -18.09
C SER A 117 -11.46 6.91 -18.80
N LEU A 118 -10.38 6.21 -18.47
CA LEU A 118 -9.95 4.99 -19.15
C LEU A 118 -10.82 3.76 -18.83
N HIS A 119 -11.78 3.87 -17.91
CA HIS A 119 -12.59 2.76 -17.40
C HIS A 119 -13.29 1.97 -18.50
N MET A 120 -13.97 2.64 -19.44
CA MET A 120 -14.71 1.96 -20.49
C MET A 120 -13.80 1.10 -21.39
N ALA A 121 -12.63 1.64 -21.75
CA ALA A 121 -11.63 0.91 -22.53
C ALA A 121 -11.05 -0.26 -21.73
N HIS A 122 -10.71 -0.02 -20.46
CA HIS A 122 -10.19 -1.05 -19.55
C HIS A 122 -11.18 -2.19 -19.32
N TRP A 123 -12.46 -1.90 -19.06
CA TRP A 123 -13.47 -2.94 -18.83
C TRP A 123 -13.70 -3.81 -20.07
N LYS A 124 -13.74 -3.21 -21.27
CA LYS A 124 -13.83 -3.97 -22.53
C LYS A 124 -12.61 -4.87 -22.74
N TYR A 125 -11.42 -4.36 -22.43
CA TYR A 125 -10.19 -5.16 -22.47
C TYR A 125 -10.24 -6.30 -21.43
N ALA A 126 -10.60 -6.00 -20.19
CA ALA A 126 -10.64 -6.96 -19.10
C ALA A 126 -11.67 -8.08 -19.32
N ILE A 127 -12.83 -7.78 -19.91
CA ILE A 127 -13.80 -8.80 -20.33
C ILE A 127 -13.15 -9.81 -21.27
N LYS A 128 -12.44 -9.35 -22.32
CA LYS A 128 -11.78 -10.24 -23.27
C LYS A 128 -10.70 -11.07 -22.61
N GLU A 129 -9.90 -10.47 -21.73
CA GLU A 129 -8.87 -11.19 -20.98
C GLU A 129 -9.49 -12.28 -20.10
N PHE A 130 -10.53 -11.97 -19.31
CA PHE A 130 -11.23 -12.98 -18.51
C PHE A 130 -11.85 -14.09 -19.36
N GLU A 131 -12.46 -13.77 -20.51
CA GLU A 131 -13.01 -14.74 -21.46
C GLU A 131 -11.93 -15.68 -22.03
N SER A 132 -10.68 -15.21 -22.14
CA SER A 132 -9.55 -16.01 -22.62
C SER A 132 -8.91 -16.92 -21.56
N MET A 133 -9.19 -16.70 -20.27
CA MET A 133 -8.53 -17.42 -19.18
C MET A 133 -8.96 -18.89 -19.10
N LYS A 134 -7.97 -19.77 -18.93
CA LYS A 134 -8.15 -21.21 -18.71
C LYS A 134 -7.45 -21.62 -17.42
N PHE A 135 -8.11 -22.43 -16.59
CA PHE A 135 -7.56 -22.88 -15.31
C PHE A 135 -7.32 -24.38 -15.35
N ILE A 136 -6.09 -24.79 -15.04
CA ILE A 136 -5.68 -26.19 -15.05
C ILE A 136 -5.58 -26.67 -13.60
N ASN A 137 -6.29 -27.74 -13.27
CA ASN A 137 -6.08 -28.42 -11.99
C ASN A 137 -4.74 -29.17 -12.03
N LYS A 138 -3.80 -28.80 -11.15
CA LYS A 138 -2.45 -29.40 -11.13
C LYS A 138 -2.45 -30.91 -10.89
N ARG A 139 -3.41 -31.44 -10.12
CA ARG A 139 -3.48 -32.86 -9.78
C ARG A 139 -4.11 -33.69 -10.89
N THR A 140 -5.14 -33.16 -11.55
CA THR A 140 -5.94 -33.92 -12.51
C THR A 140 -5.70 -33.54 -13.97
N GLY A 141 -4.96 -32.46 -14.24
CA GLY A 141 -4.77 -31.89 -15.58
C GLY A 141 -6.04 -31.29 -16.20
N LYS A 142 -7.19 -31.40 -15.54
CA LYS A 142 -8.49 -31.01 -16.10
C LYS A 142 -8.59 -29.49 -16.22
N LEU A 143 -9.01 -29.04 -17.40
CA LEU A 143 -9.39 -27.66 -17.65
C LEU A 143 -10.71 -27.33 -16.97
N THR A 144 -10.74 -26.21 -16.25
CA THR A 144 -11.90 -25.70 -15.53
C THR A 144 -11.97 -24.19 -15.69
N VAL A 145 -13.16 -23.62 -15.46
CA VAL A 145 -13.34 -22.17 -15.35
C VAL A 145 -14.07 -21.89 -14.03
N PRO A 146 -13.40 -21.24 -13.06
CA PRO A 146 -14.02 -20.88 -11.80
C PRO A 146 -15.25 -19.99 -12.00
N PRO A 147 -16.31 -20.13 -11.17
CA PRO A 147 -17.47 -19.24 -11.23
C PRO A 147 -17.11 -17.76 -11.09
N SER A 148 -16.04 -17.44 -10.35
CA SER A 148 -15.55 -16.07 -10.17
C SER A 148 -15.19 -15.38 -11.48
N VAL A 149 -14.70 -16.10 -12.50
CA VAL A 149 -14.38 -15.52 -13.82
C VAL A 149 -15.66 -15.06 -14.52
N LYS A 150 -16.70 -15.90 -14.50
CA LYS A 150 -18.02 -15.54 -15.04
C LYS A 150 -18.61 -14.34 -14.31
N ASN A 151 -18.47 -14.30 -12.99
CA ASN A 151 -18.94 -13.18 -12.17
C ASN A 151 -18.17 -11.89 -12.48
N TRP A 152 -16.85 -11.95 -12.67
CA TRP A 152 -16.06 -10.79 -13.10
C TRP A 152 -16.53 -10.23 -14.44
N ILE A 153 -16.74 -11.11 -15.44
CA ILE A 153 -17.27 -10.70 -16.75
C ILE A 153 -18.65 -10.05 -16.60
N PHE A 154 -19.53 -10.65 -15.81
CA PHE A 154 -20.87 -10.12 -15.54
C PHE A 154 -20.80 -8.75 -14.86
N THR A 155 -19.99 -8.58 -13.81
CA THR A 155 -19.78 -7.31 -13.13
C THR A 155 -19.28 -6.25 -14.10
N LEU A 156 -18.26 -6.53 -14.92
CA LEU A 156 -17.73 -5.55 -15.87
C LEU A 156 -18.76 -5.15 -16.93
N LYS A 157 -19.53 -6.10 -17.46
CA LYS A 157 -20.65 -5.82 -18.40
C LYS A 157 -21.73 -4.96 -17.72
N SER A 158 -22.06 -5.24 -16.46
CA SER A 158 -23.01 -4.46 -15.67
C SER A 158 -22.50 -3.05 -15.36
N PHE A 159 -21.22 -2.87 -15.07
CA PHE A 159 -20.61 -1.55 -14.86
C PHE A 159 -20.62 -0.69 -16.14
N ILE A 160 -20.34 -1.30 -17.29
CA ILE A 160 -20.49 -0.65 -18.60
C ILE A 160 -21.94 -0.18 -18.79
N HIS A 161 -22.91 -1.08 -18.57
CA HIS A 161 -24.33 -0.76 -18.73
C HIS A 161 -24.77 0.36 -17.77
N LEU A 162 -24.44 0.22 -16.49
CA LEU A 162 -24.77 1.19 -15.45
C LEU A 162 -24.24 2.59 -15.80
N TRP A 163 -22.96 2.70 -16.18
CA TRP A 163 -22.40 3.99 -16.56
C TRP A 163 -23.12 4.63 -17.75
N LEU A 164 -23.50 3.83 -18.76
CA LEU A 164 -24.26 4.33 -19.91
C LEU A 164 -25.65 4.84 -19.50
N GLN A 165 -26.32 4.23 -18.53
CA GLN A 165 -27.60 4.74 -18.01
C GLN A 165 -27.42 6.00 -17.17
N LEU A 166 -26.44 6.02 -16.26
CA LEU A 166 -26.15 7.19 -15.43
C LEU A 166 -25.82 8.42 -16.29
N LYS A 167 -25.09 8.21 -17.39
CA LYS A 167 -24.79 9.26 -18.38
C LYS A 167 -26.06 9.83 -19.02
N LYS A 168 -27.05 9.00 -19.38
CA LYS A 168 -28.34 9.47 -19.93
C LYS A 168 -29.10 10.33 -18.93
N CYS A 169 -28.93 10.06 -17.63
CA CYS A 169 -29.49 10.86 -16.55
C CYS A 169 -28.67 12.12 -16.21
N ASN A 170 -27.74 12.55 -17.06
CA ASN A 170 -26.85 13.71 -16.85
C ASN A 170 -25.97 13.62 -15.59
N ILE A 171 -25.68 12.42 -15.09
CA ILE A 171 -24.75 12.23 -13.98
C ILE A 171 -23.31 12.44 -14.48
N LYS A 172 -22.60 13.38 -13.83
CA LYS A 172 -21.27 13.83 -14.26
C LYS A 172 -20.18 12.77 -14.08
N TYR A 173 -20.30 11.97 -13.04
CA TYR A 173 -19.33 10.93 -12.69
C TYR A 173 -19.97 9.84 -11.84
N PHE A 174 -19.36 8.65 -11.85
CA PHE A 174 -19.80 7.52 -11.04
C PHE A 174 -18.63 7.00 -10.20
N LEU A 175 -18.86 6.76 -8.91
CA LEU A 175 -17.87 6.17 -8.00
C LEU A 175 -18.13 4.67 -7.85
N PRO A 176 -17.27 3.82 -8.43
CA PRO A 176 -17.43 2.36 -8.37
C PRO A 176 -17.62 1.78 -6.97
N ARG A 177 -16.98 2.35 -5.95
CA ARG A 177 -17.12 1.87 -4.57
C ARG A 177 -18.55 2.00 -4.03
N GLN A 178 -19.38 2.91 -4.56
CA GLN A 178 -20.73 3.14 -4.04
C GLN A 178 -21.73 2.01 -4.34
N VAL A 179 -21.39 1.10 -5.25
CA VAL A 179 -22.24 -0.05 -5.62
C VAL A 179 -21.73 -1.38 -5.08
N ASN A 180 -20.70 -1.35 -4.23
CA ASN A 180 -20.25 -2.52 -3.51
C ASN A 180 -21.06 -2.72 -2.23
N GLN A 181 -20.96 -3.91 -1.63
CA GLN A 181 -21.62 -4.22 -0.36
C GLN A 181 -20.76 -3.89 0.87
N ASP A 182 -19.59 -3.24 0.71
CA ASP A 182 -18.69 -2.90 1.83
C ASP A 182 -19.41 -2.09 2.92
N PRO A 183 -20.23 -1.05 2.60
CA PRO A 183 -20.95 -0.30 3.64
C PRO A 183 -21.88 -1.18 4.48
N LEU A 184 -22.53 -2.17 3.85
CA LEU A 184 -23.41 -3.11 4.55
C LEU A 184 -22.60 -4.05 5.46
N GLU A 185 -21.44 -4.53 4.98
CA GLU A 185 -20.54 -5.33 5.82
C GLU A 185 -19.97 -4.51 7.00
N CYS A 186 -19.68 -3.23 6.79
CA CYS A 186 -19.28 -2.29 7.85
C CYS A 186 -20.38 -2.11 8.89
N LEU A 187 -21.64 -1.98 8.46
CA LEU A 187 -22.79 -1.94 9.36
C LEU A 187 -22.87 -3.20 10.22
N PHE A 188 -22.77 -4.39 9.61
CA PHE A 188 -22.75 -5.64 10.37
C PHE A 188 -21.57 -5.74 11.33
N GLY A 189 -20.41 -5.22 10.94
CA GLY A 189 -19.25 -5.08 11.83
C GLY A 189 -19.55 -4.22 13.05
N SER A 190 -20.20 -3.08 12.84
CA SER A 190 -20.58 -2.13 13.89
C SER A 190 -21.60 -2.75 14.85
N VAL A 191 -22.61 -3.45 14.33
CA VAL A 191 -23.59 -4.19 15.14
C VAL A 191 -22.90 -5.24 16.02
N ARG A 192 -22.00 -6.05 15.46
CA ARG A 192 -21.26 -7.05 16.23
C ARG A 192 -20.34 -6.41 17.29
N SER A 193 -19.72 -5.28 16.97
CA SER A 193 -18.87 -4.55 17.92
C SER A 193 -19.67 -3.98 19.10
N HIS A 194 -20.93 -3.60 18.88
CA HIS A 194 -21.81 -3.09 19.93
C HIS A 194 -22.08 -4.13 21.02
N GLY A 195 -22.18 -5.41 20.65
CA GLY A 195 -22.37 -6.51 21.61
C GLY A 195 -21.15 -6.86 22.46
N VAL A 196 -19.98 -6.26 22.18
CA VAL A 196 -18.68 -6.45 22.86
C VAL A 196 -18.24 -7.91 22.98
N ARG A 197 -18.77 -8.64 23.97
CA ARG A 197 -18.52 -10.08 24.17
C ARG A 197 -19.51 -10.95 23.40
N ASN A 198 -20.73 -10.45 23.15
CA ASN A 198 -21.72 -11.13 22.33
C ASN A 198 -21.63 -10.64 20.88
N ILE A 199 -20.86 -11.35 20.04
CA ILE A 199 -20.68 -10.99 18.62
C ILE A 199 -21.69 -11.68 17.68
N ASN A 200 -22.67 -12.41 18.22
CA ASN A 200 -23.67 -13.13 17.44
C ASN A 200 -25.09 -12.83 17.97
N PRO A 201 -25.65 -11.65 17.64
CA PRO A 201 -26.97 -11.25 18.12
C PRO A 201 -28.08 -12.15 17.58
N ASN A 202 -29.09 -12.42 18.42
CA ASN A 202 -30.39 -12.86 17.92
C ASN A 202 -31.19 -11.68 17.31
N CYS A 203 -32.34 -11.96 16.69
CA CYS A 203 -33.13 -10.93 16.00
C CYS A 203 -33.54 -9.75 16.89
N TYR A 204 -33.89 -10.02 18.16
CA TYR A 204 -34.26 -8.97 19.12
C TYR A 204 -33.05 -8.10 19.48
N GLN A 205 -31.91 -8.71 19.78
CA GLN A 205 -30.65 -8.02 20.07
C GLN A 205 -30.19 -7.18 18.87
N PHE A 206 -30.27 -7.73 17.66
CA PHE A 206 -29.96 -6.99 16.43
C PHE A 206 -30.83 -5.75 16.31
N MET A 207 -32.15 -5.88 16.49
CA MET A 207 -33.07 -4.74 16.44
C MET A 207 -32.71 -3.67 17.47
N CYS A 208 -32.45 -4.05 18.72
CA CYS A 208 -32.08 -3.12 19.78
C CYS A 208 -30.74 -2.42 19.48
N TRP A 209 -29.71 -3.17 19.10
CA TRP A 209 -28.39 -2.61 18.80
C TRP A 209 -28.41 -1.73 17.56
N PHE A 210 -29.19 -2.10 16.54
CA PHE A 210 -29.38 -1.27 15.35
C PHE A 210 -30.06 0.06 15.69
N LYS A 211 -31.11 0.06 16.52
CA LYS A 211 -31.74 1.31 17.01
C LYS A 211 -30.74 2.20 17.75
N THR A 212 -29.94 1.62 18.64
CA THR A 212 -28.90 2.36 19.38
C THR A 212 -27.81 2.91 18.45
N LEU A 213 -27.33 2.11 17.51
CA LEU A 213 -26.36 2.57 16.51
C LEU A 213 -26.93 3.68 15.63
N LEU A 214 -28.19 3.58 15.22
CA LEU A 214 -28.87 4.63 14.47
C LEU A 214 -28.87 5.94 15.26
N ILE A 215 -29.30 5.92 16.53
CA ILE A 215 -29.28 7.13 17.39
C ILE A 215 -27.86 7.70 17.53
N ASN A 216 -26.86 6.83 17.61
CA ASN A 216 -25.45 7.21 17.74
C ASN A 216 -24.75 7.40 16.39
N ASN A 217 -25.47 7.60 15.27
CA ASN A 217 -24.89 7.83 13.94
C ASN A 217 -23.85 6.77 13.51
N PHE A 218 -24.15 5.51 13.83
CA PHE A 218 -23.29 4.34 13.60
C PHE A 218 -21.89 4.43 14.23
N MET A 219 -21.69 5.28 15.25
CA MET A 219 -20.44 5.37 15.99
C MET A 219 -20.16 4.04 16.70
N SER A 220 -19.04 3.41 16.34
CA SER A 220 -18.56 2.15 16.90
C SER A 220 -17.40 2.41 17.87
N LEU A 221 -17.42 1.78 19.04
CA LEU A 221 -16.32 1.84 20.02
C LEU A 221 -15.02 1.17 19.54
N LYS A 222 -15.04 0.43 18.41
CA LYS A 222 -13.85 -0.23 17.84
C LYS A 222 -13.83 -0.18 16.31
N VAL A 223 -12.80 0.48 15.77
CA VAL A 223 -12.41 0.40 14.36
C VAL A 223 -11.45 -0.78 14.19
N SER A 224 -11.95 -2.02 14.27
CA SER A 224 -11.17 -3.20 13.85
C SER A 224 -11.99 -4.08 12.92
N GLY A 225 -12.33 -3.54 11.75
CA GLY A 225 -12.94 -4.27 10.64
C GLY A 225 -11.96 -4.48 9.49
N ASN A 226 -12.23 -5.47 8.63
CA ASN A 226 -11.47 -5.69 7.39
C ASN A 226 -11.72 -4.59 6.33
N CYS A 227 -12.63 -3.66 6.61
CA CYS A 227 -13.11 -2.63 5.71
C CYS A 227 -12.37 -1.31 5.95
N VAL A 228 -12.07 -0.57 4.88
CA VAL A 228 -11.62 0.82 4.98
C VAL A 228 -12.72 1.63 5.66
N ILE A 229 -12.36 2.57 6.55
CA ILE A 229 -13.28 3.52 7.18
C ILE A 229 -14.17 4.11 6.07
N ASP A 230 -15.46 3.77 6.10
CA ASP A 230 -16.45 4.32 5.21
C ASP A 230 -16.86 5.69 5.76
N ASN A 231 -17.22 6.64 4.90
CA ASN A 231 -17.75 7.94 5.33
C ASN A 231 -19.16 7.80 5.94
N SER A 232 -19.52 6.64 6.49
CA SER A 232 -20.79 6.37 7.18
C SER A 232 -20.95 7.20 8.45
N GLU A 233 -19.87 7.78 8.98
CA GLU A 233 -19.90 8.77 10.07
C GLU A 233 -20.72 10.03 9.72
N SER A 234 -21.14 10.22 8.46
CA SER A 234 -22.02 11.33 8.06
C SER A 234 -23.48 10.93 7.81
N ALA A 235 -23.89 9.69 8.11
CA ALA A 235 -25.25 9.20 7.80
C ALA A 235 -26.36 10.08 8.43
N LEU A 236 -26.09 10.63 9.61
CA LEU A 236 -26.97 11.57 10.32
C LEU A 236 -26.36 12.97 10.48
N TYR A 237 -25.44 13.39 9.61
CA TYR A 237 -24.85 14.74 9.67
C TYR A 237 -25.92 15.85 9.63
N ASN A 238 -27.02 15.61 8.91
CA ASN A 238 -28.17 16.53 8.89
C ASN A 238 -28.88 16.62 10.24
N LEU A 239 -28.98 15.51 10.99
CA LEU A 239 -29.56 15.48 12.34
C LEU A 239 -28.60 16.11 13.36
N LYS A 240 -27.29 15.85 13.22
CA LYS A 240 -26.24 16.47 14.03
C LYS A 240 -26.24 17.99 13.87
N ASN A 241 -26.28 18.50 12.64
CA ASN A 241 -26.39 19.93 12.37
C ASN A 241 -27.70 20.54 12.91
N PHE A 242 -28.80 19.79 12.87
CA PHE A 242 -30.08 20.21 13.45
C PHE A 242 -30.05 20.31 14.99
N ILE A 243 -29.25 19.47 15.66
CA ILE A 243 -29.07 19.48 17.11
C ILE A 243 -27.99 20.50 17.52
N GLU A 244 -26.91 20.61 16.77
CA GLU A 244 -25.75 21.47 17.06
C GLU A 244 -25.95 22.94 16.66
N SER A 245 -26.97 23.27 15.88
CA SER A 245 -27.39 24.67 15.67
C SER A 245 -27.79 25.40 16.97
N GLY A 246 -27.78 24.72 18.12
CA GLY A 246 -28.02 25.30 19.45
C GLY A 246 -26.82 25.40 20.41
N SER A 247 -25.62 24.89 20.09
CA SER A 247 -24.53 24.83 21.10
C SER A 247 -23.13 24.96 20.50
N SER A 248 -22.42 26.03 20.87
CA SER A 248 -21.02 26.27 20.51
C SER A 248 -20.09 25.92 21.68
N SER A 249 -19.04 25.13 21.46
CA SER A 249 -17.91 25.07 22.40
C SER A 249 -16.58 24.77 21.72
N LEU A 250 -15.57 25.55 22.13
CA LEU A 250 -14.19 25.61 21.62
C LEU A 250 -13.29 24.60 22.34
N LEU A 251 -12.25 24.09 21.64
CA LEU A 251 -11.17 23.30 22.23
C LEU A 251 -9.83 24.06 22.15
N ILE A 252 -9.10 24.05 23.25
CA ILE A 252 -7.77 24.64 23.45
C ILE A 252 -6.69 23.60 23.11
N ILE A 253 -5.62 24.03 22.45
CA ILE A 253 -4.41 23.25 22.15
C ILE A 253 -3.27 23.81 22.99
N GLU A 254 -2.57 22.96 23.75
CA GLU A 254 -1.28 23.31 24.38
C GLU A 254 -0.11 22.83 23.51
N ASN A 255 0.90 23.70 23.38
CA ASN A 255 2.17 23.49 22.71
C ASN A 255 3.27 23.24 23.74
N ASP A 256 4.21 22.35 23.43
CA ASP A 256 5.42 22.17 24.22
C ASP A 256 6.70 22.41 23.39
N LYS A 257 7.73 23.00 24.01
CA LYS A 257 8.93 23.57 23.38
C LYS A 257 10.22 22.74 23.59
N ASP A 258 11.03 22.75 22.54
CA ASP A 258 12.51 22.74 22.38
C ASP A 258 13.46 21.92 23.30
N VAL A 259 14.46 21.28 22.67
CA VAL A 259 15.68 20.74 23.31
C VAL A 259 16.95 21.07 22.48
N ASN A 260 18.03 21.43 23.20
CA ASN A 260 19.36 21.85 22.73
C ASN A 260 20.27 20.73 22.16
N LEU A 261 21.24 21.11 21.31
CA LEU A 261 22.31 20.27 20.71
C LEU A 261 23.66 20.42 21.43
N ILE A 262 24.45 19.34 21.48
CA ILE A 262 25.88 19.30 21.85
C ILE A 262 26.65 18.55 20.74
N ASN A 263 27.86 19.01 20.39
CA ASN A 263 28.80 18.42 19.41
C ASN A 263 29.79 17.45 20.09
N ILE A 264 30.28 16.40 19.39
CA ILE A 264 31.60 15.71 19.55
C ILE A 264 31.85 14.65 18.43
N THR A 265 33.06 14.05 18.40
CA THR A 265 33.97 13.48 17.36
C THR A 265 33.76 12.04 16.82
N MET A 266 34.54 11.65 15.78
CA MET A 266 34.35 10.54 14.80
C MET A 266 34.94 9.17 15.21
N ILE A 267 34.34 8.05 14.75
CA ILE A 267 34.95 6.70 14.63
C ILE A 267 34.53 6.05 13.28
N ASP A 268 35.45 5.29 12.67
CA ASP A 268 35.31 4.61 11.37
C ASP A 268 34.42 3.35 11.40
N LEU A 269 33.46 3.26 10.48
CA LEU A 269 32.59 2.10 10.24
C LEU A 269 33.15 1.21 9.09
N PRO A 270 32.90 -0.11 9.10
CA PRO A 270 33.42 -1.01 8.08
C PRO A 270 32.85 -0.66 6.70
N THR A 271 33.74 -0.40 5.75
CA THR A 271 33.46 0.29 4.49
C THR A 271 32.64 -0.49 3.46
N THR A 272 32.32 -1.77 3.67
CA THR A 272 31.42 -2.51 2.76
C THR A 272 30.79 -3.71 3.45
N VAL A 273 29.54 -3.60 3.89
CA VAL A 273 28.72 -4.79 4.16
C VAL A 273 28.18 -5.29 2.82
N LYS A 274 28.45 -6.55 2.47
CA LYS A 274 27.94 -7.16 1.23
C LYS A 274 26.49 -7.59 1.44
N TYR A 275 25.58 -7.00 0.67
CA TYR A 275 24.17 -7.40 0.63
C TYR A 275 23.84 -8.16 -0.63
N THR A 276 22.69 -8.83 -0.61
CA THR A 276 22.09 -9.36 -1.83
C THR A 276 21.60 -8.21 -2.71
N TYR A 277 21.51 -8.44 -4.02
CA TYR A 277 21.01 -7.44 -4.96
C TYR A 277 19.61 -6.92 -4.59
N LEU A 278 18.69 -7.81 -4.18
CA LEU A 278 17.33 -7.41 -3.78
C LEU A 278 17.33 -6.51 -2.52
N THR A 279 18.23 -6.79 -1.58
CA THR A 279 18.42 -5.97 -0.38
C THR A 279 18.95 -4.58 -0.75
N ASP A 280 19.98 -4.48 -1.59
CA ASP A 280 20.53 -3.19 -2.04
C ASP A 280 19.48 -2.35 -2.77
N MET A 281 18.71 -2.99 -3.65
CA MET A 281 17.59 -2.36 -4.34
C MET A 281 16.53 -1.84 -3.36
N THR A 282 16.23 -2.61 -2.31
CA THR A 282 15.27 -2.22 -1.26
C THR A 282 15.76 -1.03 -0.44
N ILE A 283 17.03 -1.02 -0.05
CA ILE A 283 17.65 0.10 0.68
C ILE A 283 17.63 1.37 -0.18
N GLY A 284 17.97 1.27 -1.47
CA GLY A 284 17.90 2.41 -2.38
C GLY A 284 16.46 2.94 -2.54
N TYR A 285 15.46 2.07 -2.67
CA TYR A 285 14.05 2.49 -2.71
C TYR A 285 13.62 3.25 -1.44
N ILE A 286 14.03 2.77 -0.25
CA ILE A 286 13.74 3.45 1.02
C ILE A 286 14.50 4.77 1.12
N SER A 287 15.75 4.80 0.68
CA SER A 287 16.57 6.01 0.65
C SER A 287 15.92 7.08 -0.23
N GLY A 288 15.40 6.73 -1.42
CA GLY A 288 14.65 7.65 -2.26
C GLY A 288 13.37 8.19 -1.59
N TYR A 289 12.65 7.34 -0.84
CA TYR A 289 11.50 7.76 -0.04
C TYR A 289 11.90 8.75 1.07
N LEU A 290 12.98 8.47 1.82
CA LEU A 290 13.48 9.33 2.87
C LEU A 290 14.01 10.66 2.32
N ALA A 291 14.73 10.64 1.20
CA ALA A 291 15.20 11.83 0.49
C ALA A 291 14.03 12.75 0.17
N ARG A 292 12.91 12.21 -0.34
CA ARG A 292 11.70 12.98 -0.60
C ARG A 292 11.11 13.61 0.66
N SER A 293 11.09 12.89 1.78
CA SER A 293 10.61 13.43 3.06
C SER A 293 11.49 14.59 3.54
N VAL A 294 12.82 14.40 3.54
CA VAL A 294 13.78 15.44 3.90
C VAL A 294 13.66 16.66 2.98
N LEU A 295 13.43 16.46 1.69
CA LEU A 295 13.24 17.57 0.75
C LEU A 295 11.95 18.35 1.02
N LYS A 296 10.86 17.68 1.38
CA LYS A 296 9.64 18.39 1.79
C LYS A 296 9.88 19.24 3.03
N ASP A 297 10.56 18.69 4.03
CA ASP A 297 10.85 19.39 5.29
C ASP A 297 11.83 20.56 5.10
N THR A 298 12.72 20.45 4.10
CA THR A 298 13.69 21.50 3.73
C THR A 298 13.19 22.41 2.62
N HIS A 299 11.89 22.37 2.30
CA HIS A 299 11.24 23.18 1.27
C HIS A 299 11.96 23.13 -0.08
N PHE A 300 12.40 21.92 -0.47
CA PHE A 300 13.07 21.62 -1.72
C PHE A 300 14.33 22.47 -1.98
N CYS A 301 15.11 22.71 -0.92
CA CYS A 301 16.40 23.40 -1.02
C CYS A 301 17.33 22.73 -2.05
N ARG A 302 17.96 23.56 -2.90
CA ARG A 302 18.81 23.12 -4.01
C ARG A 302 20.04 22.33 -3.54
N LEU A 303 20.66 22.74 -2.43
CA LEU A 303 21.83 22.03 -1.89
C LEU A 303 21.43 20.64 -1.38
N CYS A 304 20.31 20.52 -0.66
CA CYS A 304 19.76 19.22 -0.24
C CYS A 304 19.49 18.33 -1.45
N LYS A 305 18.91 18.91 -2.50
CA LYS A 305 18.58 18.15 -3.71
C LYS A 305 19.84 17.53 -4.32
N ASN A 306 20.91 18.30 -4.46
CA ASN A 306 22.18 17.83 -5.03
C ASN A 306 22.86 16.76 -4.15
N GLU A 307 22.72 16.85 -2.83
CA GLU A 307 23.33 15.86 -1.91
C GLU A 307 22.49 14.57 -1.79
N LEU A 308 21.15 14.68 -1.83
CA LEU A 308 20.25 13.57 -1.51
C LEU A 308 19.80 12.78 -2.74
N ILE A 309 19.76 13.39 -3.92
CA ILE A 309 19.19 12.82 -5.14
C ILE A 309 20.27 12.68 -6.22
N SER A 310 20.16 11.60 -6.98
CA SER A 310 20.88 11.40 -8.24
C SER A 310 19.94 11.67 -9.42
N ASP A 311 20.46 12.29 -10.48
CA ASP A 311 19.75 12.40 -11.76
C ASP A 311 19.86 11.10 -12.59
N VAL A 312 20.69 10.14 -12.16
CA VAL A 312 20.86 8.83 -12.81
C VAL A 312 19.90 7.81 -12.21
N GLU A 313 19.24 7.03 -13.06
CA GLU A 313 18.40 5.90 -12.65
C GLU A 313 19.28 4.74 -12.11
N ASN A 314 19.70 4.84 -10.85
CA ASN A 314 20.65 3.92 -10.21
C ASN A 314 19.99 2.78 -9.40
N ASN A 315 18.67 2.59 -9.54
CA ASN A 315 17.94 1.59 -8.75
C ASN A 315 16.77 0.99 -9.55
N ASP A 316 16.92 -0.27 -9.93
CA ASP A 316 15.96 -0.98 -10.77
C ASP A 316 14.60 -1.16 -10.08
N LEU A 317 14.58 -1.31 -8.74
CA LEU A 317 13.33 -1.41 -7.97
C LEU A 317 12.54 -0.10 -7.98
N ILE A 318 13.20 1.05 -7.99
CA ILE A 318 12.53 2.36 -8.19
C ILE A 318 11.97 2.42 -9.61
N GLN A 319 12.78 2.08 -10.61
CA GLN A 319 12.42 2.18 -12.02
C GLN A 319 11.15 1.37 -12.35
N ILE A 320 11.09 0.12 -11.89
CA ILE A 320 9.92 -0.75 -12.13
C ILE A 320 8.70 -0.38 -11.29
N ARG A 321 8.88 0.32 -10.15
CA ARG A 321 7.78 0.72 -9.26
C ARG A 321 7.19 2.07 -9.63
N ASP A 322 7.92 2.90 -10.37
CA ASP A 322 7.48 4.24 -10.72
C ASP A 322 6.41 4.17 -11.83
N PHE A 323 5.18 4.49 -11.47
CA PHE A 323 4.05 4.53 -12.39
C PHE A 323 4.17 5.59 -13.51
N THR A 324 5.00 6.61 -13.32
CA THR A 324 5.05 7.81 -14.18
C THR A 324 6.45 8.21 -14.62
N LYS A 325 7.47 7.43 -14.23
CA LYS A 325 8.91 7.73 -14.39
C LYS A 325 9.39 9.04 -13.74
N LYS A 326 8.54 9.68 -12.91
CA LYS A 326 8.83 10.95 -12.22
C LYS A 326 8.23 11.01 -10.81
N SER A 327 7.61 9.92 -10.34
CA SER A 327 6.91 9.92 -9.03
C SER A 327 7.82 9.54 -7.88
N LEU A 328 8.89 8.79 -8.17
CA LEU A 328 9.88 8.34 -7.23
C LEU A 328 11.20 9.06 -7.47
N LEU A 329 11.99 9.22 -6.41
CA LEU A 329 13.28 9.92 -6.45
C LEU A 329 14.40 8.88 -6.31
N TYR A 330 15.43 9.00 -7.13
CA TYR A 330 16.63 8.17 -7.04
C TYR A 330 17.59 8.79 -6.02
N PRO A 331 17.99 8.07 -4.96
CA PRO A 331 18.92 8.61 -3.99
C PRO A 331 20.33 8.74 -4.58
N SER A 332 21.11 9.71 -4.11
CA SER A 332 22.56 9.70 -4.36
C SER A 332 23.21 8.50 -3.67
N ASP A 333 24.33 8.00 -4.21
CA ASP A 333 25.04 6.86 -3.60
C ASP A 333 25.54 7.19 -2.19
N LYS A 334 26.00 8.43 -2.00
CA LYS A 334 26.38 8.96 -0.68
C LYS A 334 25.22 8.85 0.30
N PHE A 335 24.03 9.34 -0.07
CA PHE A 335 22.87 9.28 0.81
C PHE A 335 22.38 7.84 1.04
N LYS A 336 22.40 6.98 0.01
CA LYS A 336 22.10 5.54 0.17
C LYS A 336 23.03 4.89 1.22
N ASN A 337 24.32 5.21 1.17
CA ASN A 337 25.31 4.70 2.13
C ASN A 337 25.03 5.19 3.56
N VAL A 338 24.66 6.47 3.75
CA VAL A 338 24.24 6.98 5.06
C VAL A 338 23.06 6.17 5.61
N ILE A 339 22.00 6.02 4.82
CA ILE A 339 20.80 5.27 5.22
C ILE A 339 21.14 3.82 5.56
N ASN A 340 22.05 3.20 4.80
CA ASN A 340 22.50 1.86 5.09
C ASN A 340 23.24 1.75 6.44
N GLN A 341 24.14 2.70 6.74
CA GLN A 341 24.80 2.76 8.05
C GLN A 341 23.77 2.93 9.18
N MET A 342 22.73 3.75 8.97
CA MET A 342 21.66 3.90 9.96
C MET A 342 20.98 2.56 10.28
N PHE A 343 20.68 1.77 9.25
CA PHE A 343 20.09 0.44 9.44
C PHE A 343 21.04 -0.51 10.15
N TYR A 344 22.32 -0.49 9.80
CA TYR A 344 23.35 -1.27 10.49
C TYR A 344 23.41 -0.95 11.99
N ILE A 345 23.46 0.34 12.34
CA ILE A 345 23.51 0.80 13.74
C ILE A 345 22.22 0.38 14.46
N THR A 346 21.07 0.56 13.82
CA THR A 346 19.77 0.20 14.40
C THR A 346 19.67 -1.29 14.70
N LYS A 347 20.24 -2.17 13.86
CA LYS A 347 20.16 -3.63 14.08
C LYS A 347 21.23 -4.15 15.03
N ASN A 348 22.47 -3.67 14.93
CA ASN A 348 23.60 -4.30 15.60
C ASN A 348 24.06 -3.59 16.87
N ILE A 349 23.80 -2.28 16.96
CA ILE A 349 24.28 -1.45 18.07
C ILE A 349 23.12 -1.11 19.02
N LEU A 350 21.95 -0.78 18.47
CA LEU A 350 20.78 -0.39 19.26
C LEU A 350 20.32 -1.41 20.32
N PRO A 351 20.28 -2.72 20.03
CA PRO A 351 19.81 -3.70 21.02
C PRO A 351 20.71 -3.81 22.27
N ASN A 352 21.94 -3.29 22.20
CA ASN A 352 22.88 -3.28 23.33
C ASN A 352 22.60 -2.12 24.31
N PHE A 353 21.72 -1.19 23.96
CA PHE A 353 21.28 -0.11 24.85
C PHE A 353 19.98 -0.51 25.56
N GLY A 354 19.94 -0.35 26.90
CA GLY A 354 18.74 -0.61 27.69
C GLY A 354 17.53 0.23 27.26
N GLN A 355 16.32 -0.26 27.57
CA GLN A 355 15.03 0.29 27.09
C GLN A 355 14.73 1.75 27.50
N ALA A 356 15.47 2.32 28.46
CA ALA A 356 15.28 3.70 28.90
C ALA A 356 16.06 4.68 28.01
N ASN A 357 15.40 5.72 27.49
CA ASN A 357 16.02 6.80 26.72
C ASN A 357 16.77 6.36 25.45
N ILE A 358 16.25 5.39 24.69
CA ILE A 358 16.86 4.88 23.44
C ILE A 358 17.24 6.04 22.50
N GLY A 359 16.32 6.99 22.24
CA GLY A 359 16.62 8.14 21.39
C GLY A 359 17.79 9.00 21.89
N ARG A 360 17.99 9.08 23.21
CA ARG A 360 19.07 9.82 23.89
C ARG A 360 20.37 8.98 23.96
N ASN A 361 20.28 7.67 24.10
CA ASN A 361 21.42 6.75 24.18
C ASN A 361 22.02 6.46 22.80
N VAL A 362 21.18 6.43 21.75
CA VAL A 362 21.62 6.45 20.35
C VAL A 362 22.30 7.76 20.00
N TYR A 363 21.73 8.88 20.46
CA TYR A 363 22.33 10.21 20.29
C TYR A 363 23.68 10.37 21.01
N LYS A 364 23.89 9.61 22.10
CA LYS A 364 25.15 9.55 22.85
C LYS A 364 26.18 8.59 22.23
N SER A 365 25.82 7.82 21.20
CA SER A 365 26.76 6.95 20.50
C SER A 365 27.45 7.73 19.37
N ASP A 366 28.79 7.81 19.42
CA ASP A 366 29.65 8.74 18.67
C ASP A 366 29.73 8.52 17.14
N ASN A 367 28.89 7.64 16.56
CA ASN A 367 29.04 7.13 15.17
C ASN A 367 28.08 7.72 14.12
N LEU A 368 27.26 8.71 14.46
CA LEU A 368 26.13 9.15 13.62
C LEU A 368 26.37 10.50 12.90
N LYS A 369 27.61 10.85 12.55
CA LYS A 369 27.88 12.16 11.92
C LYS A 369 27.36 12.31 10.49
N GLU A 370 27.19 11.22 9.73
CA GLU A 370 26.54 11.33 8.41
C GLU A 370 25.03 11.60 8.50
N LEU A 371 24.39 11.27 9.62
CA LEU A 371 23.02 11.71 9.93
C LEU A 371 22.92 13.20 10.23
N ALA A 372 24.03 13.86 10.59
CA ALA A 372 24.07 15.30 10.81
C ALA A 372 23.82 16.08 9.50
N LEU A 373 23.89 15.45 8.33
CA LEU A 373 23.45 16.05 7.08
C LEU A 373 21.93 16.31 7.09
N ILE A 374 21.13 15.47 7.78
CA ILE A 374 19.69 15.71 7.95
C ILE A 374 19.44 16.82 8.98
N TYR A 375 20.27 16.93 10.01
CA TYR A 375 20.13 17.96 11.05
C TYR A 375 20.69 19.35 10.65
N CYS A 376 21.79 19.41 9.88
CA CYS A 376 22.35 20.65 9.34
C CYS A 376 21.37 21.37 8.42
N LEU A 377 20.48 20.64 7.76
CA LEU A 377 19.44 21.22 6.92
C LEU A 377 18.29 21.85 7.73
N LYS A 378 18.13 21.45 9.00
CA LYS A 378 17.22 22.11 9.95
C LYS A 378 17.85 23.37 10.56
N TYR A 379 19.18 23.41 10.68
CA TYR A 379 19.92 24.52 11.31
C TYR A 379 20.42 25.61 10.37
N LYS A 380 20.43 25.40 9.04
CA LYS A 380 20.69 26.48 8.05
C LYS A 380 19.54 27.49 7.90
N ARG A 381 18.62 27.53 8.87
CA ARG A 381 17.44 28.40 8.96
C ARG A 381 17.52 29.45 10.07
N ARG A 382 18.67 29.60 10.71
CA ARG A 382 19.01 30.77 11.53
C ARG A 382 20.24 31.44 10.95
N ASN A 383 20.03 32.11 9.81
CA ASN A 383 20.69 33.36 9.41
C ASN A 383 19.75 34.09 8.49
#